data_AF-A0A1V5JYT6-F1
#
_entry.id   AF-A0A1V5JYT6-F1
#
_cell.length_a   1.000
_cell.length_b   1.000
_cell.length_c   1.000
_cell.angle_alpha   90.00
_cell.angle_beta   90.00
_cell.angle_gamma   90.00
#
_symmetry.space_group_name_H-M   'P 1'
#
loop_
_entity.id
_entity.type
_entity.pdbx_description
1 polymer ?
#
loop_
_entity_poly.entity_id
_entity_poly.type
_entity_poly.pdbx_seq_one_letter_code
_entity_poly.pdbx_strand_id
1 'polypeptide(L)'
;MIFSDLEELCEKFDIESKYVLTVIVSQRARFLSEQKGRYVAGDSSEKYISTALQELVDGKLRHSCPAVERKAVPGVPEHVVVEE
;
A
#
# COMPACT_ATOMS: atom_id res chain seq x y z
N MET A 1 4.45 -17.93 0.29
CA MET A 1 3.66 -16.76 -0.12
C MET A 1 2.81 -16.41 1.08
N ILE A 2 2.83 -15.18 1.57
CA ILE A 2 2.03 -14.80 2.73
C ILE A 2 0.62 -14.55 2.22
N PHE A 3 -0.36 -15.27 2.75
CA PHE A 3 -1.77 -15.01 2.48
C PHE A 3 -2.28 -14.14 3.62
N SER A 4 -2.74 -12.94 3.31
CA SER A 4 -3.28 -12.00 4.28
C SER A 4 -4.58 -11.46 3.73
N ASP A 5 -5.61 -11.46 4.57
CA ASP A 5 -6.88 -10.83 4.23
C ASP A 5 -6.68 -9.32 4.23
N LEU A 6 -7.06 -8.68 3.13
CA LEU A 6 -6.92 -7.24 2.96
C LEU A 6 -7.90 -6.47 3.83
N GLU A 7 -9.09 -7.03 4.09
CA GLU A 7 -10.10 -6.40 4.94
C GLU A 7 -9.64 -6.41 6.40
N GLU A 8 -9.17 -7.56 6.90
CA GLU A 8 -8.59 -7.65 8.25
C GLU A 8 -7.38 -6.72 8.44
N LEU A 9 -6.54 -6.56 7.40
CA LEU A 9 -5.42 -5.62 7.46
C LEU A 9 -5.91 -4.16 7.50
N CYS A 10 -6.92 -3.81 6.72
CA CYS A 10 -7.47 -2.45 6.74
C CYS A 10 -8.05 -2.12 8.12
N GLU A 11 -8.81 -3.03 8.72
CA GLU A 11 -9.39 -2.84 10.05
C GLU A 11 -8.32 -2.76 11.14
N LYS A 12 -7.35 -3.69 11.13
CA LYS A 12 -6.29 -3.75 12.16
C LYS A 12 -5.42 -2.49 12.20
N PHE A 13 -5.20 -1.87 11.04
CA PHE A 13 -4.33 -0.70 10.89
C PHE A 13 -5.12 0.61 10.74
N ASP A 14 -6.44 0.60 10.92
CA ASP A 14 -7.32 1.77 10.77
C ASP A 14 -7.16 2.48 9.41
N ILE A 15 -7.05 1.69 8.34
CA ILE A 15 -6.88 2.20 6.98
C ILE A 15 -8.24 2.26 6.30
N GLU A 16 -8.67 3.47 5.94
CA GLU A 16 -9.97 3.78 5.34
C GLU A 16 -10.26 3.04 4.02
N SER A 17 -9.22 2.56 3.31
CA SER A 17 -9.37 1.93 2.01
C SER A 17 -8.24 0.97 1.66
N LYS A 18 -8.60 -0.19 1.08
CA LYS A 18 -7.64 -1.16 0.50
C LYS A 18 -6.70 -0.55 -0.55
N TYR A 19 -7.10 0.54 -1.20
CA TYR A 19 -6.24 1.27 -2.14
C TYR A 19 -5.13 2.01 -1.40
N VAL A 20 -5.43 2.65 -0.26
CA VAL A 20 -4.42 3.31 0.59
C VAL A 20 -3.44 2.27 1.13
N LEU A 21 -3.94 1.11 1.59
CA LEU A 21 -3.11 -0.01 2.00
C LEU A 21 -2.15 -0.45 0.86
N THR A 22 -2.66 -0.56 -0.37
CA THR A 22 -1.86 -0.93 -1.54
C THR A 22 -0.77 0.10 -1.83
N VAL A 23 -1.07 1.40 -1.72
CA VAL A 23 -0.09 2.48 -1.91
C VAL A 23 1.01 2.40 -0.84
N ILE A 24 0.65 2.21 0.43
CA ILE A 24 1.61 2.08 1.53
C ILE A 24 2.56 0.89 1.31
N VAL A 25 2.00 -0.29 1.00
CA VAL A 25 2.77 -1.52 0.77
C VAL A 25 3.67 -1.39 -0.45
N SER A 26 3.16 -0.85 -1.56
CA SER A 26 3.94 -0.66 -2.79
C SER A 26 5.05 0.36 -2.64
N GLN A 27 4.81 1.48 -1.95
CA GLN A 27 5.84 2.47 -1.65
C GLN A 27 6.95 1.88 -0.78
N ARG A 28 6.59 1.07 0.22
CA ARG A 28 7.59 0.37 1.06
C ARG A 28 8.37 -0.67 0.27
N ALA A 29 7.70 -1.49 -0.53
CA ALA A 29 8.36 -2.49 -1.36
C ALA A 29 9.33 -1.85 -2.37
N ARG A 30 8.96 -0.71 -2.94
CA ARG A 30 9.83 0.10 -3.79
C ARG A 30 11.06 0.59 -3.03
N PHE A 31 10.88 1.12 -1.81
CA PHE A 31 12.01 1.52 -0.97
C PHE A 31 12.96 0.36 -0.68
N LEU A 32 12.43 -0.82 -0.36
CA LEU A 32 13.23 -2.03 -0.15
C LEU A 32 13.98 -2.44 -1.42
N SER A 33 13.34 -2.38 -2.58
CA SER A 33 13.96 -2.66 -3.88
C SER A 33 15.09 -1.68 -4.21
N GLU A 34 14.86 -0.38 -4.05
CA GLU A 34 15.85 0.67 -4.33
C GLU A 34 17.03 0.65 -3.35
N GLN A 35 16.77 0.27 -2.09
CA GLN A 35 17.83 0.12 -1.09
C GLN A 35 18.70 -1.11 -1.39
N LYS A 36 18.10 -2.22 -1.82
CA LYS A 36 18.81 -3.48 -2.07
C LYS A 36 19.49 -3.56 -3.45
N GLY A 37 18.95 -2.85 -4.44
CA GLY A 37 19.56 -2.66 -5.76
C GLY A 37 20.93 -1.99 -5.72
N ARG A 38 21.29 -1.33 -4.60
CA ARG A 38 22.65 -0.81 -4.35
C ARG A 38 23.66 -1.87 -3.89
N TYR A 39 23.23 -3.06 -3.44
CA TYR A 39 24.10 -3.97 -2.69
C TYR A 39 24.15 -5.42 -3.17
N VAL A 40 23.18 -5.97 -3.94
CA VAL A 40 23.24 -7.40 -4.31
C VAL A 40 22.66 -7.69 -5.71
N ALA A 41 23.55 -7.83 -6.69
CA ALA A 41 23.26 -8.49 -7.97
C ALA A 41 23.53 -9.99 -7.80
N GLY A 42 22.56 -10.73 -7.27
CA GLY A 42 22.74 -12.17 -7.05
C GLY A 42 21.64 -12.77 -6.20
N ASP A 43 20.68 -13.41 -6.86
CA ASP A 43 19.97 -14.58 -6.34
C ASP A 43 19.11 -14.42 -5.06
N SER A 44 18.48 -13.27 -4.85
CA SER A 44 17.41 -13.18 -3.86
C SER A 44 16.08 -12.94 -4.57
N SER A 45 15.31 -14.02 -4.79
CA SER A 45 13.88 -13.99 -5.13
C SER A 45 13.20 -12.81 -4.43
N GLU A 46 12.94 -11.76 -5.20
CA GLU A 46 12.66 -10.41 -4.69
C GLU A 46 11.23 -10.32 -4.15
N LYS A 47 11.02 -10.86 -2.94
CA LYS A 47 9.73 -10.85 -2.24
C LYS A 47 9.49 -9.52 -1.53
N TYR A 48 9.81 -8.38 -2.15
CA TYR A 48 9.70 -7.06 -1.51
C TYR A 48 8.29 -6.75 -1.01
N ILE A 49 7.28 -7.16 -1.78
CA ILE A 49 5.87 -7.01 -1.39
C ILE A 49 5.56 -7.85 -0.14
N SER A 50 6.03 -9.10 -0.10
CA SER A 50 5.83 -9.96 1.08
C SER A 50 6.58 -9.42 2.30
N THR A 51 7.79 -8.91 2.13
CA THR A 51 8.56 -8.28 3.21
C THR A 51 7.87 -7.02 3.71
N ALA A 52 7.37 -6.16 2.82
CA ALA A 52 6.62 -4.96 3.19
C ALA A 52 5.34 -5.28 3.96
N LEU A 53 4.59 -6.31 3.55
CA LEU A 53 3.42 -6.79 4.28
C LEU A 53 3.79 -7.32 5.67
N GLN A 54 4.90 -8.06 5.78
CA GLN A 54 5.36 -8.57 7.06
C GLN A 54 5.83 -7.44 7.99
N GLU A 55 6.52 -6.43 7.48
CA GLU A 55 6.89 -5.24 8.25
C GLU A 55 5.68 -4.43 8.72
N LEU A 56 4.61 -4.38 7.91
CA LEU A 56 3.35 -3.79 8.29
C LEU A 56 2.72 -4.57 9.44
N VAL A 57 2.57 -5.90 9.29
CA VAL A 57 2.00 -6.80 10.32
C VAL A 57 2.78 -6.75 11.64
N ASP A 58 4.11 -6.68 11.56
CA ASP A 58 5.02 -6.55 12.71
C ASP A 58 4.94 -5.17 13.40
N GLY A 59 4.20 -4.21 12.84
CA GLY A 59 4.12 -2.83 13.37
C GLY A 59 5.39 -2.01 13.17
N LYS A 60 6.33 -2.48 12.33
CA LYS A 60 7.56 -1.75 11.98
C LYS A 60 7.29 -0.61 11.00
N LEU A 61 6.17 -0.68 10.30
CA LEU A 61 5.72 0.36 9.38
C LEU A 61 4.76 1.31 10.06
N ARG A 62 5.22 2.53 10.35
CA ARG A 62 4.38 3.61 10.85
C ARG A 62 3.90 4.42 9.65
N HIS A 63 2.63 4.29 9.28
CA HIS A 63 2.05 5.06 8.20
C HIS A 63 1.49 6.37 8.77
N SER A 64 1.91 7.50 8.21
CA SER A 64 1.23 8.77 8.33
C SER A 64 0.54 8.96 7.00
N CYS A 65 -0.76 8.69 6.90
CA CYS A 65 -1.50 9.16 5.74
C CYS A 65 -1.49 10.70 5.82
N PRO A 66 -0.84 11.44 4.89
CA PRO A 66 -1.31 12.79 4.68
C PRO A 66 -2.75 12.61 4.20
N ALA A 67 -3.72 13.21 4.89
CA ALA A 67 -5.06 13.33 4.36
C ALA A 67 -4.89 13.87 2.94
N VAL A 68 -5.09 13.03 1.93
CA VAL A 68 -5.11 13.47 0.55
C VAL A 68 -6.33 14.36 0.51
N GLU A 69 -6.11 15.66 0.65
CA GLU A 69 -7.12 16.64 0.32
C GLU A 69 -7.56 16.26 -1.09
N ARG A 70 -8.81 15.80 -1.20
CA ARG A 70 -9.45 15.57 -2.49
C ARG A 70 -9.51 16.95 -3.13
N LYS A 71 -8.44 17.37 -3.80
CA LYS A 71 -8.52 18.51 -4.70
C LYS A 71 -9.54 18.07 -5.73
N ALA A 72 -10.73 18.65 -5.65
CA ALA A 72 -11.78 18.48 -6.63
C ALA A 72 -11.12 18.66 -7.99
N VAL A 73 -11.05 17.59 -8.78
CA VAL A 73 -10.52 17.66 -10.13
C VAL A 73 -11.53 18.50 -10.90
N PRO A 74 -11.16 19.70 -11.38
CA PRO A 74 -12.12 20.54 -12.08
C PRO A 74 -12.50 19.85 -13.39
N GLY A 75 -13.74 19.36 -13.49
CA GLY A 75 -14.31 18.85 -14.74
C GLY A 75 -14.82 17.40 -14.73
N VAL A 76 -14.86 16.69 -13.60
CA VAL A 76 -15.54 15.38 -13.54
C VAL A 76 -16.89 15.58 -12.86
N PRO A 77 -18.04 15.41 -13.56
CA PRO A 77 -19.34 15.49 -12.91
C PRO A 77 -19.46 14.35 -11.88
N GLU A 78 -19.64 14.71 -10.61
CA GLU A 78 -20.11 13.78 -9.58
C GLU A 78 -21.52 13.32 -9.98
N HIS A 79 -21.76 12.01 -9.83
CA HIS A 79 -23.03 11.30 -10.06
C HIS A 79 -23.30 10.89 -11.52
N VAL A 80 -22.86 9.68 -11.86
CA VAL A 80 -23.68 8.82 -12.71
C VAL A 80 -24.51 7.96 -11.77
N VAL A 81 -25.69 8.45 -11.40
CA VAL A 81 -26.76 7.62 -10.87
C VAL A 81 -27.27 6.84 -12.07
N VAL A 82 -26.99 5.54 -12.12
CA VAL A 82 -27.66 4.65 -13.07
C VAL A 82 -28.93 4.18 -12.36
N GLU A 83 -30.04 4.86 -12.61
CA GLU A 83 -31.37 4.28 -12.39
C GLU A 83 -31.68 3.31 -13.55
N GLU A 84 -32.39 2.23 -13.20
CA GLU A 84 -32.56 0.92 -13.89
C GLU A 84 -32.60 0.86 -15.42
#